data_AF-A0A4Q3WVW6-F1
#
_entry.id   AF-A0A4Q3WVW6-F1
#
_cell.length_a   1.000
_cell.length_b   1.000
_cell.length_c   1.000
_cell.angle_alpha   90.00
_cell.angle_beta   90.00
_cell.angle_gamma   90.00
#
_symmetry.space_group_name_H-M   'P 1'
#
loop_
_entity.id
_entity.type
_entity.pdbx_description
1 polymer ?
#
loop_
_entity_poly.entity_id
_entity_poly.type
_entity_poly.pdbx_seq_one_letter_code
_entity_poly.pdbx_strand_id
1 'polypeptide(L)'
;MSNMKQIGLGWMQYSQDYDETAAPIRWGSGNTQYFPLRSLLDPYVKSAQIFICASNSQSPQSLTYSYNWCVGTTCGGGNFHNLAGFDLPSQVPAFTEANNTGSAGASYYFAMLNTSSFWGRRSEPAANLLAYWGGATPKMISHMDGGNILFVDGHVKWLHNVPFNVEPTTFSGDKAWYTAAANQPGPPRIDLDWDADGVVGTAAGYD
;
A
#
# COMPACT_ATOMS: atom_id res chain seq x y z
N MET A 1 12.92 -2.68 8.10
CA MET A 1 12.80 -1.25 8.46
C MET A 1 13.62 -0.27 7.60
N SER A 2 14.92 -0.50 7.34
CA SER A 2 15.77 0.46 6.56
C SER A 2 15.18 0.86 5.21
N ASN A 3 14.67 -0.11 4.43
CA ASN A 3 14.04 0.15 3.13
C ASN A 3 12.82 1.07 3.22
N MET A 4 11.93 0.81 4.18
CA MET A 4 10.71 1.60 4.36
C MET A 4 11.02 3.06 4.73
N LYS A 5 12.07 3.31 5.52
CA LYS A 5 12.53 4.68 5.82
C LYS A 5 13.06 5.38 4.57
N GLN A 6 13.80 4.66 3.71
CA GLN A 6 14.29 5.22 2.44
C GLN A 6 13.14 5.53 1.47
N ILE A 7 12.12 4.66 1.41
CA ILE A 7 10.89 4.92 0.65
C ILE A 7 10.18 6.16 1.20
N GLY A 8 10.01 6.27 2.52
CA GLY A 8 9.37 7.43 3.16
C GLY A 8 10.10 8.74 2.88
N LEU A 9 11.43 8.74 2.92
CA LEU A 9 12.22 9.92 2.53
C LEU A 9 12.02 10.29 1.06
N GLY A 10 11.98 9.31 0.16
CA GLY A 10 11.73 9.56 -1.27
C GLY A 10 10.31 10.09 -1.51
N TRP A 11 9.32 9.52 -0.82
CA TRP A 11 7.93 9.95 -0.90
C TRP A 11 7.72 11.36 -0.34
N MET A 12 8.37 11.71 0.78
CA MET A 12 8.32 13.08 1.32
C MET A 12 9.06 14.10 0.45
N GLN A 13 10.13 13.71 -0.24
CA GLN A 13 10.78 14.58 -1.23
C GLN A 13 9.87 14.80 -2.45
N TYR A 14 9.22 13.74 -2.95
CA TYR A 14 8.19 13.87 -3.99
C TYR A 14 7.14 14.89 -3.55
N SER A 15 6.56 14.75 -2.36
CA SER A 15 5.48 15.65 -1.93
C SER A 15 5.93 17.12 -1.86
N GLN A 16 7.19 17.39 -1.50
CA GLN A 16 7.74 18.75 -1.49
C GLN A 16 7.85 19.37 -2.88
N ASP A 17 8.20 18.57 -3.90
CA ASP A 17 8.33 19.04 -5.29
C ASP A 17 6.96 19.23 -5.98
N TYR A 18 5.89 18.67 -5.42
CA TYR A 18 4.54 18.69 -5.99
C TYR A 18 3.51 19.31 -5.03
N ASP A 19 3.74 20.54 -4.57
CA ASP A 19 2.78 21.36 -3.81
C ASP A 19 2.15 20.63 -2.59
N GLU A 20 2.96 19.90 -1.83
CA GLU A 20 2.51 19.10 -0.69
C GLU A 20 1.44 18.06 -1.05
N THR A 21 1.55 17.45 -2.24
CA THR A 21 0.61 16.44 -2.72
C THR A 21 1.21 15.04 -2.59
N ALA A 22 0.46 14.10 -2.02
CA ALA A 22 0.84 12.69 -1.98
C ALA A 22 1.08 12.13 -3.39
N ALA A 23 2.04 11.21 -3.53
CA ALA A 23 2.30 10.55 -4.80
C ALA A 23 1.02 9.90 -5.36
N PRO A 24 0.56 10.28 -6.56
CA PRO A 24 -0.72 9.83 -7.06
C PRO A 24 -0.67 8.39 -7.57
N ILE A 25 -1.80 7.70 -7.47
CA ILE A 25 -1.95 6.34 -8.03
C ILE A 25 -2.46 6.38 -9.48
N ARG A 26 -3.27 7.37 -9.84
CA ARG A 26 -3.88 7.50 -11.17
C ARG A 26 -4.22 8.93 -11.54
N TRP A 27 -4.55 9.14 -12.81
CA TRP A 27 -5.22 10.33 -13.30
C TRP A 27 -6.71 10.06 -13.53
N GLY A 28 -7.59 10.87 -12.93
CA GLY A 28 -9.05 10.76 -13.12
C GLY A 28 -9.70 9.54 -12.44
N SER A 29 -10.89 9.18 -12.93
CA SER A 29 -11.72 8.08 -12.40
C SER A 29 -11.74 6.86 -13.33
N GLY A 30 -11.91 5.66 -12.77
CA GLY A 30 -12.02 4.40 -13.53
C GLY A 30 -10.79 3.49 -13.38
N ASN A 31 -10.78 2.37 -14.13
CA ASN A 31 -9.74 1.32 -14.10
C ASN A 31 -8.67 1.48 -15.20
N THR A 32 -8.40 2.71 -15.62
CA THR A 32 -7.39 3.07 -16.62
C THR A 32 -6.52 4.22 -16.13
N GLN A 33 -5.32 4.42 -16.70
CA GLN A 33 -4.43 5.58 -16.47
C GLN A 33 -3.75 5.63 -15.08
N TYR A 34 -3.07 4.53 -14.71
CA TYR A 34 -2.31 4.42 -13.47
C TYR A 34 -0.85 4.86 -13.62
N PHE A 35 -0.32 5.46 -12.56
CA PHE A 35 1.10 5.73 -12.45
C PHE A 35 1.82 4.55 -11.80
N PRO A 36 2.91 4.05 -12.40
CA PRO A 36 3.80 3.14 -11.70
C PRO A 36 4.46 3.92 -10.57
N LEU A 37 4.06 3.64 -9.32
CA LEU A 37 4.50 4.43 -8.16
C LEU A 37 6.02 4.46 -8.04
N ARG A 38 6.68 3.33 -8.34
CA ARG A 38 8.14 3.26 -8.38
C ARG A 38 8.75 4.29 -9.33
N SER A 39 8.19 4.46 -10.52
CA SER A 39 8.69 5.43 -11.50
C SER A 39 8.53 6.89 -11.03
N LEU A 40 7.54 7.18 -10.19
CA LEU A 40 7.39 8.49 -9.56
C LEU A 40 8.43 8.73 -8.47
N LEU A 41 8.82 7.69 -7.74
CA LEU A 41 9.75 7.78 -6.62
C LEU A 41 11.22 7.57 -7.02
N ASP A 42 11.50 6.93 -8.16
CA ASP A 42 12.85 6.63 -8.66
C ASP A 42 13.81 7.85 -8.63
N PRO A 43 13.40 9.10 -8.95
CA PRO A 43 14.28 10.27 -8.85
C PRO A 43 14.69 10.64 -7.41
N TYR A 44 13.89 10.25 -6.41
CA TYR A 44 14.03 10.64 -5.01
C TYR A 44 14.66 9.55 -4.14
N VAL A 45 14.99 8.41 -4.74
CA VAL A 45 15.56 7.25 -4.05
C VAL A 45 16.89 6.85 -4.68
N LYS A 46 17.87 6.48 -3.84
CA LYS A 46 19.25 6.20 -4.29
C LYS A 46 19.39 4.85 -4.99
N SER A 47 18.49 3.92 -4.75
CA SER A 47 18.56 2.57 -5.29
C SER A 47 17.18 1.97 -5.38
N ALA A 48 16.87 1.39 -6.53
CA ALA A 48 15.58 0.77 -6.74
C ALA A 48 15.44 -0.61 -6.03
N GLN A 49 16.52 -1.11 -5.43
CA GLN A 49 16.51 -2.31 -4.56
C GLN A 49 15.74 -2.08 -3.26
N ILE A 50 15.49 -0.83 -2.86
CA ILE A 50 14.75 -0.56 -1.62
C ILE A 50 13.28 -1.01 -1.71
N PHE A 51 12.74 -1.20 -2.92
CA PHE A 51 11.38 -1.72 -3.14
C PHE A 51 11.27 -3.24 -2.97
N ILE A 52 12.39 -3.91 -2.67
CA ILE A 52 12.46 -5.35 -2.45
C ILE A 52 12.90 -5.60 -0.99
N CYS A 53 12.04 -6.24 -0.22
CA CYS A 53 12.30 -6.59 1.17
C CYS A 53 13.20 -7.83 1.23
N ALA A 54 14.43 -7.66 1.75
CA ALA A 54 15.38 -8.75 1.92
C ALA A 54 14.94 -9.86 2.90
N SER A 55 13.98 -9.57 3.80
CA SER A 55 13.42 -10.58 4.71
C SER A 55 12.23 -11.33 4.11
N ASN A 56 11.66 -10.84 3.01
CA ASN A 56 10.77 -11.66 2.23
C ASN A 56 11.64 -12.71 1.52
N SER A 57 11.37 -14.00 1.71
CA SER A 57 12.16 -15.09 1.12
C SER A 57 11.52 -15.68 -0.14
N GLN A 58 10.33 -15.20 -0.51
CA GLN A 58 9.58 -15.71 -1.66
C GLN A 58 10.20 -15.18 -2.96
N SER A 59 10.61 -16.07 -3.87
CA SER A 59 11.17 -15.71 -5.19
C SER A 59 10.15 -16.04 -6.29
N PRO A 60 10.10 -15.29 -7.42
CA PRO A 60 10.90 -14.11 -7.78
C PRO A 60 10.45 -12.81 -7.09
N GLN A 61 11.36 -11.85 -6.88
CA GLN A 61 11.06 -10.56 -6.24
C GLN A 61 11.42 -9.38 -7.13
N SER A 62 10.39 -8.64 -7.55
CA SER A 62 10.52 -7.32 -8.19
C SER A 62 9.90 -6.19 -7.36
N LEU A 63 8.97 -6.52 -6.46
CA LEU A 63 8.30 -5.60 -5.54
C LEU A 63 7.79 -6.38 -4.32
N THR A 64 7.84 -5.78 -3.13
CA THR A 64 7.30 -6.38 -1.88
C THR A 64 6.55 -5.40 -0.98
N TYR A 65 6.18 -4.23 -1.49
CA TYR A 65 5.49 -3.18 -0.73
C TYR A 65 4.23 -2.74 -1.49
N SER A 66 3.20 -2.36 -0.75
CA SER A 66 1.94 -1.88 -1.29
C SER A 66 1.61 -0.50 -0.76
N TYR A 67 1.00 0.32 -1.62
CA TYR A 67 0.69 1.71 -1.34
C TYR A 67 -0.80 1.90 -1.06
N ASN A 68 -1.14 2.71 -0.08
CA ASN A 68 -2.51 2.93 0.31
C ASN A 68 -3.26 3.71 -0.78
N TRP A 69 -4.33 3.10 -1.28
CA TRP A 69 -5.24 3.70 -2.25
C TRP A 69 -5.75 5.07 -1.81
N CYS A 70 -6.13 5.16 -0.54
CA CYS A 70 -6.69 6.33 0.11
C CYS A 70 -5.66 7.45 0.36
N VAL A 71 -4.38 7.13 0.25
CA VAL A 71 -3.31 8.14 0.31
C VAL A 71 -2.98 8.65 -1.09
N GLY A 72 -2.93 7.78 -2.09
CA GLY A 72 -2.65 8.19 -3.47
C GLY A 72 -3.87 8.71 -4.24
N THR A 73 -5.07 8.55 -3.68
CA THR A 73 -6.35 9.10 -4.14
C THR A 73 -7.19 9.44 -2.92
N THR A 74 -8.02 10.46 -2.97
CA THR A 74 -9.07 10.63 -1.94
C THR A 74 -10.03 9.44 -1.97
N CYS A 75 -10.37 8.88 -0.80
CA CYS A 75 -11.25 7.71 -0.69
C CYS A 75 -12.62 8.01 -1.28
N GLY A 76 -13.15 7.11 -2.10
CA GLY A 76 -14.26 7.42 -3.02
C GLY A 76 -13.81 7.71 -4.45
N GLY A 77 -12.51 7.56 -4.74
CA GLY A 77 -11.99 7.49 -6.09
C GLY A 77 -11.74 8.84 -6.77
N GLY A 78 -11.53 9.88 -5.97
CA GLY A 78 -11.28 11.25 -6.43
C GLY A 78 -9.83 11.55 -6.82
N ASN A 79 -9.55 12.85 -6.89
CA ASN A 79 -8.29 13.47 -7.30
C ASN A 79 -7.12 13.16 -6.34
N PHE A 80 -5.97 13.76 -6.63
CA PHE A 80 -4.80 13.80 -5.77
C PHE A 80 -5.13 14.18 -4.32
N HIS A 81 -4.42 13.58 -3.37
CA HIS A 81 -4.61 13.83 -1.94
C HIS A 81 -3.52 14.77 -1.43
N ASN A 82 -3.90 15.99 -1.06
CA ASN A 82 -2.97 16.94 -0.44
C ASN A 82 -2.62 16.50 0.97
N LEU A 83 -1.38 16.72 1.41
CA LEU A 83 -0.92 16.37 2.75
C LEU A 83 -1.72 17.09 3.85
N ALA A 84 -2.21 18.30 3.57
CA ALA A 84 -3.09 19.04 4.47
C ALA A 84 -4.50 18.44 4.62
N GLY A 85 -4.87 17.48 3.76
CA GLY A 85 -6.17 16.80 3.79
C GLY A 85 -6.24 15.61 4.77
N PHE A 86 -5.10 15.18 5.33
CA PHE A 86 -5.08 14.11 6.31
C PHE A 86 -5.29 14.67 7.72
N ASP A 87 -6.38 14.29 8.36
CA ASP A 87 -6.67 14.70 9.74
C ASP A 87 -5.72 14.03 10.76
N LEU A 88 -5.32 12.78 10.49
CA LEU A 88 -4.51 11.94 11.38
C LEU A 88 -3.25 11.40 10.67
N PRO A 89 -2.34 12.24 10.15
CA PRO A 89 -1.24 11.78 9.28
C PRO A 89 -0.27 10.80 9.96
N SER A 90 -0.19 10.81 11.30
CA SER A 90 0.60 9.87 12.10
C SER A 90 -0.06 8.51 12.36
N GLN A 91 -1.33 8.38 11.97
CA GLN A 91 -2.16 7.18 12.12
C GLN A 91 -2.64 6.62 10.78
N VAL A 92 -2.42 7.33 9.67
CA VAL A 92 -2.74 6.86 8.32
C VAL A 92 -1.56 6.10 7.71
N PRO A 93 -1.69 4.78 7.47
CA PRO A 93 -0.67 4.00 6.77
C PRO A 93 -0.57 4.42 5.31
N ALA A 94 0.58 4.92 4.89
CA ALA A 94 0.89 5.20 3.50
C ALA A 94 1.39 3.95 2.79
N PHE A 95 2.35 3.23 3.37
CA PHE A 95 2.89 1.99 2.79
C PHE A 95 2.90 0.85 3.79
N THR A 96 2.63 -0.34 3.27
CA THR A 96 2.74 -1.60 4.01
C THR A 96 3.60 -2.59 3.25
N GLU A 97 4.11 -3.58 3.96
CA GLU A 97 4.66 -4.78 3.32
C GLU A 97 3.53 -5.56 2.63
N ALA A 98 3.86 -6.23 1.54
CA ALA A 98 2.94 -7.03 0.75
C ALA A 98 3.61 -8.34 0.31
N ASN A 99 2.89 -9.18 -0.43
CA ASN A 99 3.54 -10.31 -1.09
C ASN A 99 4.55 -9.85 -2.14
N ASN A 100 5.47 -10.74 -2.50
CA ASN A 100 6.35 -10.48 -3.63
C ASN A 100 5.57 -10.61 -4.95
N THR A 101 6.10 -10.01 -6.00
CA THR A 101 5.72 -10.33 -7.38
C THR A 101 6.93 -10.49 -8.28
N GLY A 102 6.82 -11.34 -9.28
CA GLY A 102 7.80 -11.49 -10.36
C GLY A 102 7.61 -10.49 -11.51
N SER A 103 6.47 -9.79 -11.58
CA SER A 103 6.21 -8.83 -12.65
C SER A 103 7.05 -7.58 -12.46
N ALA A 104 8.11 -7.43 -13.26
CA ALA A 104 8.91 -6.22 -13.29
C ALA A 104 8.05 -5.01 -13.70
N GLY A 105 8.13 -3.91 -12.94
CA GLY A 105 7.37 -2.67 -13.22
C GLY A 105 5.93 -2.68 -12.68
N ALA A 106 5.48 -3.77 -12.05
CA ALA A 106 4.20 -3.77 -11.36
C ALA A 106 4.20 -2.83 -10.15
N SER A 107 3.03 -2.32 -9.80
CA SER A 107 2.78 -1.58 -8.54
C SER A 107 1.61 -2.21 -7.80
N TYR A 108 1.71 -2.26 -6.48
CA TYR A 108 0.71 -2.83 -5.58
C TYR A 108 0.02 -1.72 -4.80
N TYR A 109 -1.29 -1.87 -4.66
CA TYR A 109 -2.13 -0.97 -3.90
C TYR A 109 -3.09 -1.75 -3.00
N PHE A 110 -3.50 -1.16 -1.88
CA PHE A 110 -4.51 -1.72 -0.98
C PHE A 110 -5.51 -0.66 -0.53
N ALA A 111 -6.71 -1.08 -0.12
CA ALA A 111 -7.75 -0.21 0.45
C ALA A 111 -8.59 -0.98 1.48
N MET A 112 -9.00 -0.35 2.59
CA MET A 112 -9.79 -0.99 3.66
C MET A 112 -11.30 -0.85 3.43
N LEU A 113 -11.98 -1.92 3.04
CA LEU A 113 -13.39 -1.85 2.62
C LEU A 113 -14.37 -1.59 3.74
N ASN A 114 -14.04 -2.16 4.88
CA ASN A 114 -14.81 -2.17 6.09
C ASN A 114 -13.86 -2.56 7.21
N THR A 115 -14.36 -2.50 8.44
CA THR A 115 -13.63 -2.83 9.67
C THR A 115 -13.03 -4.24 9.71
N SER A 116 -13.34 -5.09 8.73
CA SER A 116 -12.91 -6.48 8.70
C SER A 116 -12.14 -6.91 7.45
N SER A 117 -12.17 -6.16 6.33
CA SER A 117 -11.64 -6.61 5.04
C SER A 117 -10.89 -5.56 4.19
N PHE A 118 -9.94 -6.02 3.36
CA PHE A 118 -9.12 -5.22 2.44
C PHE A 118 -9.34 -5.70 1.01
N TRP A 119 -9.22 -4.76 0.07
CA TRP A 119 -8.90 -5.03 -1.32
C TRP A 119 -7.40 -4.91 -1.57
N GLY A 120 -6.91 -5.75 -2.47
CA GLY A 120 -5.61 -5.62 -3.12
C GLY A 120 -5.78 -5.34 -4.61
N ARG A 121 -4.94 -4.47 -5.15
CA ARG A 121 -4.91 -4.09 -6.57
C ARG A 121 -3.49 -4.14 -7.10
N ARG A 122 -3.35 -4.51 -8.37
CA ARG A 122 -2.07 -4.50 -9.08
C ARG A 122 -2.23 -3.80 -10.42
N SER A 123 -1.32 -2.86 -10.71
CA SER A 123 -1.13 -2.35 -12.07
C SER A 123 0.03 -3.06 -12.75
N GLU A 124 -0.14 -3.45 -14.00
CA GLU A 124 0.92 -4.01 -14.84
C GLU A 124 1.41 -2.97 -15.86
N PRO A 125 2.73 -2.87 -16.10
CA PRO A 125 3.30 -1.81 -16.94
C PRO A 125 2.91 -1.90 -18.41
N ALA A 126 2.52 -3.09 -18.90
CA ALA A 126 2.17 -3.29 -20.31
C ALA A 126 0.72 -2.90 -20.65
N ALA A 127 -0.15 -2.74 -19.65
CA ALA A 127 -1.60 -2.60 -19.89
C ALA A 127 -2.20 -1.28 -19.40
N ASN A 128 -1.55 -0.54 -18.50
CA ASN A 128 -2.19 0.58 -17.76
C ASN A 128 -3.55 0.19 -17.15
N LEU A 129 -3.75 -1.12 -16.90
CA LEU A 129 -4.97 -1.69 -16.34
C LEU A 129 -4.73 -2.04 -14.88
N LEU A 130 -5.74 -1.79 -14.05
CA LEU A 130 -5.82 -2.37 -12.73
C LEU A 130 -6.57 -3.68 -12.73
N ALA A 131 -5.97 -4.67 -12.08
CA ALA A 131 -6.64 -5.90 -11.73
C ALA A 131 -6.74 -6.02 -10.21
N TYR A 132 -7.79 -6.71 -9.75
CA TYR A 132 -7.83 -7.20 -8.39
C TYR A 132 -6.71 -8.22 -8.18
N TRP A 133 -6.00 -8.08 -7.07
CA TRP A 133 -4.83 -8.89 -6.77
C TRP A 133 -4.61 -9.02 -5.26
N GLY A 134 -4.98 -10.18 -4.69
CA GLY A 134 -4.82 -10.44 -3.25
C GLY A 134 -3.37 -10.36 -2.77
N GLY A 135 -2.38 -10.57 -3.66
CA GLY A 135 -0.96 -10.38 -3.34
C GLY A 135 -0.60 -8.96 -2.87
N ALA A 136 -1.40 -7.95 -3.23
CA ALA A 136 -1.15 -6.55 -2.92
C ALA A 136 -1.68 -6.11 -1.54
N THR A 137 -2.38 -6.97 -0.80
CA THR A 137 -2.88 -6.61 0.53
C THR A 137 -1.75 -6.54 1.56
N PRO A 138 -1.94 -5.80 2.67
CA PRO A 138 -0.94 -5.72 3.74
C PRO A 138 -0.56 -7.11 4.28
N LYS A 139 0.74 -7.43 4.25
CA LYS A 139 1.37 -8.66 4.73
C LYS A 139 2.26 -8.35 5.93
N MET A 140 1.74 -8.54 7.14
CA MET A 140 2.42 -8.15 8.38
C MET A 140 3.22 -9.29 9.03
N ILE A 141 3.89 -10.14 8.24
CA ILE A 141 4.65 -11.30 8.79
C ILE A 141 6.09 -11.37 8.29
N SER A 142 6.52 -10.44 7.44
CA SER A 142 7.83 -10.53 6.80
C SER A 142 8.97 -10.25 7.79
N HIS A 143 8.67 -9.76 8.99
CA HIS A 143 9.65 -9.45 10.04
C HIS A 143 9.15 -9.89 11.42
N MET A 144 9.52 -11.10 11.84
CA MET A 144 9.34 -11.59 13.23
C MET A 144 7.87 -11.54 13.68
N ASP A 145 6.95 -12.08 12.88
CA ASP A 145 5.50 -12.01 13.10
C ASP A 145 4.92 -10.58 13.14
N GLY A 146 5.60 -9.65 12.50
CA GLY A 146 5.12 -8.30 12.25
C GLY A 146 5.60 -7.77 10.90
N GLY A 147 5.27 -6.51 10.64
CA GLY A 147 5.68 -5.78 9.45
C GLY A 147 5.99 -4.33 9.75
N ASN A 148 6.79 -3.71 8.89
CA ASN A 148 7.00 -2.26 8.95
C ASN A 148 5.87 -1.54 8.21
N ILE A 149 5.37 -0.46 8.81
CA ILE A 149 4.37 0.43 8.22
C ILE A 149 4.94 1.84 8.20
N LEU A 150 4.85 2.48 7.04
CA LEU A 150 5.14 3.90 6.85
C LEU A 150 3.83 4.68 6.97
N PHE A 151 3.84 5.74 7.75
CA PHE A 151 2.72 6.65 7.93
C PHE A 151 2.86 7.88 7.03
N VAL A 152 1.75 8.58 6.80
CA VAL A 152 1.69 9.81 5.99
C VAL A 152 2.60 10.91 6.55
N ASP A 153 2.81 10.96 7.86
CA ASP A 153 3.75 11.90 8.49
C ASP A 153 5.24 11.55 8.29
N GLY A 154 5.55 10.44 7.60
CA GLY A 154 6.90 9.96 7.32
C GLY A 154 7.49 9.03 8.37
N HIS A 155 6.82 8.79 9.51
CA HIS A 155 7.29 7.84 10.51
C HIS A 155 7.16 6.39 10.00
N VAL A 156 8.09 5.54 10.43
CA VAL A 156 8.02 4.10 10.21
C VAL A 156 7.98 3.40 11.55
N LYS A 157 6.94 2.59 11.78
CA LYS A 157 6.81 1.75 12.97
C LYS A 157 6.75 0.29 12.56
N TRP A 158 7.26 -0.59 13.42
CA TRP A 158 7.00 -2.02 13.30
C TRP A 158 5.78 -2.35 14.17
N LEU A 159 4.83 -3.09 13.60
CA LEU A 159 3.63 -3.54 14.30
C LEU A 159 3.51 -5.06 14.18
N HIS A 160 3.05 -5.69 15.26
CA HIS A 160 2.68 -7.09 15.27
C HIS A 160 1.50 -7.34 14.32
N ASN A 161 1.46 -8.53 13.70
CA ASN A 161 0.28 -8.94 12.96
C ASN A 161 -0.93 -9.13 13.88
N VAL A 162 -2.11 -8.92 13.31
CA VAL A 162 -3.37 -9.39 13.89
C VAL A 162 -4.22 -10.08 12.82
N PRO A 163 -5.08 -11.04 13.20
CA PRO A 163 -6.03 -11.66 12.29
C PRO A 163 -6.89 -10.64 11.50
N PHE A 164 -6.97 -10.83 10.19
CA PHE A 164 -7.74 -9.98 9.29
C PHE A 164 -8.35 -10.76 8.12
N ASN A 165 -9.49 -10.31 7.57
CA ASN A 165 -10.12 -10.98 6.43
C ASN A 165 -9.71 -10.32 5.12
N VAL A 166 -9.61 -11.07 4.03
CA VAL A 166 -9.37 -10.49 2.71
C VAL A 166 -10.58 -10.78 1.84
N GLU A 167 -10.99 -9.81 1.02
CA GLU A 167 -12.25 -9.91 0.28
C GLU A 167 -12.19 -10.98 -0.85
N PRO A 168 -13.05 -12.02 -0.81
CA PRO A 168 -13.14 -13.17 -1.75
C PRO A 168 -13.14 -12.87 -3.25
N THR A 169 -13.77 -11.79 -3.68
CA THR A 169 -13.88 -11.47 -5.11
C THR A 169 -12.62 -10.85 -5.70
N THR A 170 -11.63 -10.49 -4.87
CA THR A 170 -10.38 -9.83 -5.32
C THR A 170 -9.18 -10.75 -5.55
N PHE A 171 -9.38 -12.06 -5.55
CA PHE A 171 -8.31 -13.05 -5.63
C PHE A 171 -7.95 -13.46 -7.06
N SER A 172 -6.99 -12.73 -7.66
CA SER A 172 -6.17 -13.26 -8.74
C SER A 172 -4.69 -13.19 -8.34
N GLY A 173 -3.98 -14.31 -8.56
CA GLY A 173 -2.54 -14.57 -8.52
C GLY A 173 -1.65 -14.19 -7.30
N ASP A 174 -0.43 -14.73 -7.38
CA ASP A 174 0.63 -14.83 -6.36
C ASP A 174 0.18 -15.50 -5.04
N LYS A 175 -0.27 -16.75 -5.15
CA LYS A 175 -0.73 -17.69 -4.09
C LYS A 175 0.28 -17.99 -2.95
N ALA A 176 1.43 -17.33 -2.87
CA ALA A 176 2.50 -17.76 -1.97
C ALA A 176 2.16 -17.56 -0.47
N TRP A 177 1.15 -16.75 -0.12
CA TRP A 177 0.77 -16.54 1.28
C TRP A 177 -0.73 -16.52 1.57
N TYR A 178 -1.59 -16.26 0.56
CA TYR A 178 -3.03 -16.27 0.78
C TYR A 178 -3.56 -17.72 0.88
N THR A 179 -3.92 -18.14 2.09
CA THR A 179 -4.39 -19.51 2.39
C THR A 179 -5.90 -19.73 2.20
N ALA A 180 -6.61 -18.80 1.56
CA ALA A 180 -8.07 -18.83 1.41
C ALA A 180 -8.86 -18.83 2.74
N ALA A 181 -8.20 -18.54 3.86
CA ALA A 181 -8.80 -18.50 5.19
C ALA A 181 -9.17 -17.07 5.62
N ALA A 182 -10.26 -16.95 6.38
CA ALA A 182 -10.44 -15.86 7.34
C ALA A 182 -9.22 -15.80 8.29
N ASN A 183 -8.92 -14.63 8.87
CA ASN A 183 -7.83 -14.46 9.83
C ASN A 183 -6.40 -14.57 9.26
N GLN A 184 -6.15 -14.00 8.07
CA GLN A 184 -4.79 -13.76 7.60
C GLN A 184 -4.04 -12.84 8.58
N PRO A 185 -2.73 -13.03 8.82
CA PRO A 185 -1.93 -12.09 9.61
C PRO A 185 -1.84 -10.70 8.96
N GLY A 186 -2.83 -9.87 9.24
CA GLY A 186 -3.04 -8.56 8.66
C GLY A 186 -2.76 -7.42 9.65
N PRO A 187 -3.14 -6.20 9.27
CA PRO A 187 -2.78 -5.02 10.03
C PRO A 187 -3.68 -4.78 11.25
N PRO A 188 -3.17 -4.10 12.29
CA PRO A 188 -3.92 -3.74 13.50
C PRO A 188 -5.06 -2.78 13.20
N ARG A 189 -6.19 -2.98 13.90
CA ARG A 189 -7.48 -2.32 13.60
C ARG A 189 -7.80 -1.08 14.42
N ILE A 190 -7.46 -1.02 15.71
CA ILE A 190 -8.13 -0.06 16.62
C ILE A 190 -7.49 1.33 16.66
N ASP A 191 -6.21 1.46 16.32
CA ASP A 191 -5.46 2.72 16.53
C ASP A 191 -5.03 3.42 15.23
N LEU A 192 -5.43 2.88 14.07
CA LEU A 192 -5.01 3.34 12.75
C LEU A 192 -6.20 3.71 11.86
N ASP A 193 -6.00 4.73 11.05
CA ASP A 193 -6.94 5.23 10.06
C ASP A 193 -6.51 4.70 8.68
N TRP A 194 -7.02 3.52 8.34
CA TRP A 194 -6.60 2.79 7.13
C TRP A 194 -7.19 3.35 5.84
N ASP A 195 -8.33 4.04 5.95
CA ASP A 195 -9.04 4.67 4.85
C ASP A 195 -8.94 6.20 4.88
N ALA A 196 -7.98 6.77 5.62
CA ALA A 196 -7.69 8.20 5.62
C ALA A 196 -8.93 9.10 5.77
N ASP A 197 -9.93 8.65 6.54
CA ASP A 197 -11.22 9.34 6.72
C ASP A 197 -11.24 10.22 7.99
N GLY A 198 -10.14 10.25 8.74
CA GLY A 198 -10.00 10.96 10.00
C GLY A 198 -10.53 10.20 11.21
N VAL A 199 -10.96 8.94 11.05
CA VAL A 199 -11.53 8.11 12.10
C VAL A 199 -10.77 6.77 12.18
N VAL A 200 -10.25 6.47 13.37
CA VAL A 200 -9.49 5.22 13.57
C VAL A 200 -10.39 3.99 13.62
N GLY A 201 -9.95 2.92 12.97
CA GLY A 201 -10.59 1.61 13.03
C GLY A 201 -11.95 1.51 12.36
N THR A 202 -12.35 2.51 11.61
CA THR A 202 -13.51 2.48 10.72
C THR A 202 -13.10 2.10 9.31
N ALA A 203 -14.11 1.88 8.47
CA ALA A 203 -13.96 2.07 7.05
C ALA A 203 -15.31 2.45 6.45
N ALA A 204 -15.34 3.53 5.68
CA ALA A 204 -16.49 3.86 4.85
C ALA A 204 -16.49 2.93 3.62
N GLY A 205 -17.61 2.26 3.34
CA GLY A 205 -17.71 1.37 2.17
C GLY A 205 -17.37 2.11 0.87
N TYR A 206 -16.54 1.48 0.03
CA TYR A 206 -16.12 2.05 -1.26
C TYR A 206 -17.01 1.58 -2.41
N ASP A 207 -17.31 2.49 -3.36
CA ASP A 207 -17.80 2.21 -4.71
C ASP A 207 -16.67 2.31 -5.75
#